data_AF-A0A820Q2K7-F1
#
_entry.id   AF-A0A820Q2K7-F1
#
_cell.length_a   1.000
_cell.length_b   1.000
_cell.length_c   1.000
_cell.angle_alpha   90.00
_cell.angle_beta   90.00
_cell.angle_gamma   90.00
#
_symmetry.space_group_name_H-M   'P 1'
#
loop_
_entity.id
_entity.type
_entity.pdbx_description
1 polymer ?
#
loop_
_entity_poly.entity_id
_entity_poly.type
_entity_poly.pdbx_seq_one_letter_code
_entity_poly.pdbx_strand_id
1 'polypeptide(L)'
;MFRTPIDNNPHLPKIVAQQIGYKEAREILTRMTGTSVISNWTGGFHQVRYVYGGFLSDNLSIQISSYNTLQIRRIHNVIGTITGHIEPDRYVLIGAPF
;
A
#
# COMPACT_ATOMS: atom_id res chain seq x y z
N MET A 1 -17.49 -17.97 -17.60
CA MET A 1 -17.32 -17.09 -16.41
C MET A 1 -17.24 -15.65 -16.89
N PHE A 2 -18.00 -14.75 -16.28
CA PHE A 2 -18.08 -13.33 -16.68
C PHE A 2 -17.29 -12.45 -15.69
N ARG A 3 -16.77 -11.30 -16.15
CA ARG A 3 -15.99 -10.37 -15.31
C ARG A 3 -16.89 -9.26 -14.79
N THR A 4 -16.76 -8.92 -13.51
CA THR A 4 -17.43 -7.73 -12.95
C THR A 4 -16.87 -6.45 -13.59
N PRO A 5 -17.72 -5.50 -14.00
CA PRO A 5 -17.27 -4.19 -14.49
C PRO A 5 -16.44 -3.44 -13.43
N ILE A 6 -15.42 -2.70 -13.88
CA ILE A 6 -14.49 -1.97 -13.00
C ILE A 6 -15.22 -0.92 -12.16
N ASP A 7 -16.16 -0.19 -12.75
CA ASP A 7 -16.88 0.91 -12.10
C ASP A 7 -17.74 0.45 -10.92
N ASN A 8 -18.13 -0.83 -10.91
CA ASN A 8 -18.96 -1.44 -9.86
C ASN A 8 -18.15 -2.33 -8.92
N ASN A 9 -16.82 -2.23 -8.90
CA ASN A 9 -15.98 -3.03 -8.02
C ASN A 9 -15.85 -2.38 -6.63
N PRO A 10 -16.47 -2.94 -5.56
CA PRO A 10 -16.42 -2.35 -4.22
C PRO A 10 -15.03 -2.45 -3.57
N HIS A 11 -14.09 -3.19 -4.17
CA HIS A 11 -12.74 -3.41 -3.64
C HIS A 11 -11.70 -2.42 -4.16
N LEU A 12 -12.04 -1.55 -5.13
CA LEU A 12 -11.12 -0.54 -5.65
C LEU A 12 -11.20 0.76 -4.84
N PRO A 13 -10.05 1.38 -4.51
CA PRO A 13 -10.04 2.66 -3.80
C PRO A 13 -10.61 3.77 -4.68
N LYS A 14 -11.37 4.68 -4.07
CA LYS A 14 -11.97 5.85 -4.75
C LYS A 14 -11.13 7.12 -4.65
N ILE A 15 -10.02 7.07 -3.90
CA ILE A 15 -9.06 8.16 -3.73
C ILE A 15 -7.67 7.67 -4.11
N VAL A 16 -6.81 8.61 -4.52
CA VAL A 16 -5.40 8.30 -4.81
C VAL A 16 -4.68 7.94 -3.52
N ALA A 17 -3.93 6.84 -3.56
CA ALA A 17 -2.97 6.45 -2.53
C ALA A 17 -1.58 6.36 -3.16
N GLN A 18 -0.65 7.16 -2.66
CA GLN A 18 0.72 7.22 -3.18
C GLN A 18 1.72 6.94 -2.05
N GLN A 19 2.63 6.01 -2.31
CA GLN A 19 3.75 5.74 -1.41
C GLN A 19 4.83 6.81 -1.60
N ILE A 20 5.48 7.20 -0.50
CA ILE A 20 6.58 8.16 -0.48
C ILE A 20 7.76 7.59 0.32
N GLY A 21 8.97 8.06 0.01
CA GLY A 21 10.16 7.73 0.79
C GLY A 21 10.18 8.45 2.14
N TYR A 22 11.05 7.98 3.03
CA TYR A 22 11.19 8.56 4.36
C TYR A 22 11.77 9.99 4.33
N LYS A 23 12.54 10.35 3.29
CA LYS A 23 13.13 11.69 3.14
C LYS A 23 12.04 12.72 2.85
N GLU A 24 11.15 12.39 1.91
CA GLU A 24 9.99 13.20 1.55
C GLU A 24 9.01 13.27 2.74
N ALA A 25 8.79 12.15 3.43
CA ALA A 25 7.97 12.13 4.63
C ALA A 25 8.51 13.07 5.72
N ARG A 26 9.81 13.04 6.00
CA ARG A 26 10.46 13.96 6.95
C ARG A 26 10.22 15.41 6.57
N GLU A 27 10.36 15.72 5.29
CA GLU A 27 10.22 17.07 4.75
C GLU A 27 8.79 17.60 4.87
N ILE A 28 7.80 16.76 4.57
CA ILE A 28 6.38 17.09 4.76
C ILE A 28 6.08 17.29 6.25
N LEU A 29 6.45 16.33 7.09
CA LEU A 29 6.17 16.37 8.54
C LEU A 29 6.82 17.57 9.23
N THR A 30 8.02 17.98 8.80
CA THR A 30 8.72 19.16 9.35
C THR A 30 7.96 20.46 9.08
N ARG A 31 7.23 20.52 7.96
CA ARG A 31 6.41 21.69 7.58
C ARG A 31 4.98 21.60 8.08
N MET A 32 4.55 20.48 8.65
CA MET A 32 3.22 20.37 9.22
C MET A 32 3.09 21.25 10.46
N THR A 33 2.00 21.98 10.52
CA THR A 33 1.64 22.81 11.66
C THR A 33 0.45 22.18 12.41
N GLY A 34 0.19 22.65 13.63
CA GLY A 34 -0.93 22.19 14.44
C GLY A 34 -0.52 21.70 15.83
N THR A 35 -1.43 20.96 16.46
CA THR A 35 -1.26 20.46 17.83
C THR A 35 -0.42 19.19 17.84
N SER A 36 0.40 19.02 18.89
CA SER A 36 1.21 17.81 19.06
C SER A 36 0.34 16.58 19.17
N VAL A 37 0.79 15.47 18.59
CA VAL A 37 0.14 14.16 18.74
C VAL A 37 0.35 13.57 20.14
N ILE A 38 -0.47 12.57 20.48
CA ILE A 38 -0.25 11.71 21.66
C ILE A 38 1.08 10.95 21.55
N SER A 39 1.66 10.58 22.70
CA SER A 39 3.04 10.07 22.79
C SER A 39 3.33 8.82 21.95
N ASN A 40 2.34 7.95 21.74
CA ASN A 40 2.50 6.72 20.95
C ASN A 40 2.37 6.93 19.43
N TRP A 41 2.16 8.17 18.96
CA TRP A 41 2.01 8.50 17.53
C TRP A 41 3.26 9.16 16.93
N THR A 42 4.34 9.29 17.70
CA THR A 42 5.63 9.79 17.20
C THR A 42 6.40 8.68 16.49
N GLY A 43 7.02 9.00 15.35
CA GLY A 43 7.95 8.11 14.66
C GLY A 43 9.41 8.34 15.05
N GLY A 44 10.33 7.76 14.28
CA GLY A 44 11.78 7.77 14.55
C GLY A 44 12.57 8.94 13.94
N PHE A 45 11.94 10.00 13.43
CA PHE A 45 12.68 11.12 12.84
C PHE A 45 13.31 12.02 13.91
N HIS A 46 14.64 12.18 13.85
CA HIS A 46 15.33 13.16 14.68
C HIS A 46 14.89 14.59 14.33
N GLN A 47 14.60 15.38 15.36
CA GLN A 47 14.25 16.81 15.28
C GLN A 47 12.98 17.10 14.46
N VAL A 48 12.05 16.14 14.37
CA VAL A 48 10.72 16.36 13.78
C VAL A 48 9.67 16.34 14.88
N ARG A 49 8.87 17.42 14.96
CA ARG A 49 7.71 17.46 15.83
C ARG A 49 6.52 16.83 15.10
N TYR A 50 6.02 15.71 15.61
CA TYR A 50 4.81 15.09 15.08
C TYR A 50 3.57 15.84 15.57
N VAL A 51 2.73 16.27 14.64
CA VAL A 51 1.50 17.04 14.90
C VAL A 51 0.33 16.41 14.15
N TYR A 52 -0.89 16.64 14.63
CA TYR A 52 -2.11 16.16 13.95
C TYR A 52 -2.31 16.82 12.57
N GLY A 53 -1.66 17.94 12.31
CA GLY A 53 -1.71 18.63 11.03
C GLY A 53 -2.89 19.59 10.92
N GLY A 54 -3.32 19.80 9.68
CA GLY A 54 -4.37 20.75 9.28
C GLY A 54 -3.86 21.66 8.16
N PHE A 55 -2.68 22.25 8.36
CA PHE A 55 -2.03 23.12 7.38
C PHE A 55 -0.52 22.88 7.35
N LEU A 56 0.11 23.15 6.21
CA LEU A 56 1.56 23.30 6.13
C LEU A 56 1.95 24.75 6.42
N SER A 57 3.21 24.97 6.82
CA SER A 57 3.78 26.30 6.92
C SER A 57 3.71 27.03 5.57
N ASP A 58 3.70 28.37 5.61
CA ASP A 58 3.85 29.22 4.43
C ASP A 58 2.75 29.03 3.37
N ASN A 59 1.55 28.61 3.78
CA ASN A 59 0.41 28.30 2.89
C ASN A 59 0.74 27.28 1.78
N LEU A 60 1.68 26.38 2.06
CA LEU A 60 2.02 25.31 1.13
C LEU A 60 0.88 24.29 1.01
N SER A 61 0.75 23.72 -0.18
CA SER A 61 -0.19 22.63 -0.47
C SER A 61 0.56 21.45 -1.11
N ILE A 62 0.02 20.25 -0.91
CA ILE A 62 0.56 19.03 -1.51
C ILE A 62 -0.36 18.65 -2.67
N GLN A 63 0.22 18.56 -3.87
CA GLN A 63 -0.45 17.99 -5.03
C GLN A 63 0.01 16.56 -5.24
N ILE A 64 -0.94 15.62 -5.27
CA ILE A 64 -0.67 14.21 -5.56
C ILE A 64 -1.25 13.90 -6.94
N SER A 65 -0.38 13.54 -7.88
CA SER A 65 -0.76 13.10 -9.22
C SER A 65 -0.37 11.63 -9.40
N SER A 66 -1.32 10.78 -9.75
CA SER A 66 -1.09 9.37 -10.04
C SER A 66 -1.55 9.04 -11.45
N TYR A 67 -0.74 8.26 -12.16
CA TYR A 67 -0.98 7.86 -13.55
C TYR A 67 -1.09 6.32 -13.68
N ASN A 68 -1.42 5.65 -12.58
CA ASN A 68 -1.61 4.20 -12.57
C ASN A 68 -2.81 3.82 -13.45
N THR A 69 -2.66 2.72 -14.21
CA THR A 69 -3.73 2.22 -15.08
C THR A 69 -4.06 0.77 -14.75
N LEU A 70 -5.35 0.42 -14.82
CA LEU A 70 -5.79 -0.96 -14.68
C LEU A 70 -5.59 -1.68 -16.02
N GLN A 71 -4.86 -2.80 -15.98
CA GLN A 71 -4.55 -3.57 -17.17
C GLN A 71 -4.77 -5.06 -16.93
N ILE A 72 -5.36 -5.72 -17.92
CA ILE A 72 -5.51 -7.16 -17.93
C ILE A 72 -4.17 -7.76 -18.36
N ARG A 73 -3.56 -8.55 -17.47
CA ARG A 73 -2.30 -9.25 -17.73
C ARG A 73 -2.46 -10.74 -17.47
N ARG A 74 -1.69 -11.55 -18.20
CA ARG A 74 -1.65 -13.01 -17.99
C ARG A 74 -0.64 -13.30 -16.88
N ILE A 75 -1.09 -13.99 -15.84
CA ILE A 75 -0.24 -14.57 -14.79
C ILE A 75 -0.05 -16.07 -15.08
N HIS A 76 1.10 -16.62 -14.72
CA HIS A 76 1.42 -18.03 -14.92
C HIS A 76 1.81 -18.64 -13.59
N ASN A 77 1.18 -19.77 -13.25
CA ASN A 77 1.58 -20.60 -12.12
C ASN A 77 2.24 -21.87 -12.66
N VAL A 78 3.30 -22.33 -11.98
CA VAL A 78 3.92 -23.62 -12.25
C VAL A 78 3.51 -24.59 -11.15
N ILE A 79 2.95 -25.73 -11.54
CA ILE A 79 2.50 -26.77 -10.61
C ILE A 79 3.27 -28.04 -10.94
N GLY A 80 4.08 -28.50 -9.99
CA GLY A 80 4.73 -29.81 -10.03
C GLY A 80 4.11 -30.74 -8.98
N THR A 81 4.04 -32.03 -9.28
CA THR A 81 3.45 -33.04 -8.38
C THR A 81 4.41 -34.20 -8.15
N ILE A 82 4.41 -34.71 -6.91
CA ILE A 82 5.04 -35.98 -6.54
C ILE A 82 3.91 -36.83 -5.95
N THR A 83 3.59 -37.95 -6.60
CA THR A 83 2.47 -38.81 -6.18
C THR A 83 2.86 -39.61 -4.94
N GLY A 84 2.05 -39.51 -3.88
CA GLY A 84 2.24 -40.29 -2.65
C GLY A 84 2.07 -41.79 -2.90
N HIS A 85 2.86 -42.62 -2.22
CA HIS A 85 2.80 -44.07 -2.41
C HIS A 85 1.61 -44.72 -1.70
N ILE A 86 1.28 -44.26 -0.48
CA ILE A 86 0.23 -44.84 0.37
C ILE A 86 -1.10 -44.10 0.20
N GLU A 87 -1.08 -42.77 0.31
CA GLU A 87 -2.25 -41.90 0.21
C GLU A 87 -2.09 -40.89 -0.95
N PRO A 88 -2.16 -41.33 -2.22
CA PRO A 88 -1.98 -40.45 -3.39
C PRO A 88 -3.06 -39.35 -3.52
N ASP A 89 -4.17 -39.48 -2.80
CA ASP A 89 -5.29 -38.54 -2.75
C ASP A 89 -5.13 -37.47 -1.65
N ARG A 90 -4.13 -37.60 -0.77
CA ARG A 90 -3.79 -36.61 0.27
C ARG A 90 -2.68 -35.69 -0.22
N TYR A 91 -3.00 -34.40 -0.39
CA TYR A 91 -2.05 -33.40 -0.89
C TYR A 91 -1.40 -32.62 0.24
N VAL A 92 -0.07 -32.52 0.21
CA VAL A 92 0.69 -31.48 0.93
C VAL A 92 1.10 -30.43 -0.10
N LEU A 93 0.56 -29.22 0.04
CA LEU A 93 0.83 -28.11 -0.89
C LEU A 93 1.97 -27.25 -0.35
N ILE A 94 3.01 -27.07 -1.16
CA ILE A 94 4.12 -26.15 -0.90
C ILE A 94 4.14 -25.13 -2.03
N GLY A 95 4.06 -23.85 -1.68
CA GLY A 95 4.03 -22.75 -2.65
C GLY A 95 4.97 -21.63 -2.24
N ALA A 96 5.57 -20.98 -3.24
CA ALA A 96 6.32 -19.75 -3.09
C ALA A 96 5.89 -18.76 -4.19
N PRO A 97 5.74 -17.46 -3.89
CA PRO A 97 5.53 -16.46 -4.92
C PRO A 97 6.78 -16.34 -5.80
N PHE A 98 6.58 -16.16 -7.11
CA PHE A 98 7.63 -15.91 -8.10
C PHE A 98 7.27 -14.67 -8.92
#